data_AF-A0A832CW89-F1
#
_entry.id   AF-A0A832CW89-F1
#
_cell.length_a   1.000
_cell.length_b   1.000
_cell.length_c   1.000
_cell.angle_alpha   90.00
_cell.angle_beta   90.00
_cell.angle_gamma   90.00
#
_symmetry.space_group_name_H-M   'P 1'
#
loop_
_entity.id
_entity.type
_entity.pdbx_description
1 polymer ?
#
loop_
_entity_poly.entity_id
_entity_poly.type
_entity_poly.pdbx_seq_one_letter_code
_entity_poly.pdbx_strand_id
1 'polypeptide(L)'
;MRKIIQNERFWLRIVILTAGFLYFYKFGQWQYLNYDQARDYLIIKRLIVNHKLTLIGPSLGILDGGYQPPLYYYLLVPSFLISGFHIWGPDALTAMISLTSLVVFYFIARDFFGKIPALAGSLIYAFNPYMIQAARHARNPHWLPIFVLLFIFSFKKYLLDKKRKFILIASLSLAAAISLHVTAVVFLPFWIYLIYREWRQFKISRRLIVSLACFSFFFAPLILFVFRHDFLMAKAALNFFAPKDSSSIWQIFWRINRLAVFFFKIPLIFFDGLFQKELLSLRSLPLASLDKVSFFDLKNFEFIKLVLSAGLLGLLMVALFDNLRKRNNLYCLLGAFIFAGFAVSLMCPSGGSFLYYFYNLFPFLLLLFSAAIAWLLKKNQTKLRLWLCLSFFWAIMPLFPNGLKIEIRPESYFAPVSELIAKDAGQNEKIAVVANVNESARWEKNALEYRYFLEAIYKMPPTAWDAAGYQQANVLYLIDEKGETEPLKIGGMEMEAFGPKKIVKTWEAKTGQKIYKLLKN
;
A
#
# COMPACT_ATOMS: atom_id res chain seq x y z
N MET A 1 -24.65 -22.24 -26.37
CA MET A 1 -23.46 -22.18 -25.48
C MET A 1 -22.20 -21.60 -26.13
N ARG A 2 -21.77 -22.01 -27.34
CA ARG A 2 -20.55 -21.46 -28.00
C ARG A 2 -20.51 -19.92 -28.16
N LYS A 3 -21.64 -19.26 -28.45
CA LYS A 3 -21.74 -17.78 -28.58
C LYS A 3 -21.51 -17.01 -27.27
N ILE A 4 -21.88 -17.58 -26.12
CA ILE A 4 -21.71 -16.94 -24.80
C ILE A 4 -20.22 -16.96 -24.39
N ILE A 5 -19.54 -18.08 -24.64
CA ILE A 5 -18.10 -18.25 -24.38
C ILE A 5 -17.26 -17.25 -25.19
N GLN A 6 -17.72 -16.85 -26.38
CA GLN A 6 -17.01 -15.92 -27.27
C GLN A 6 -17.23 -14.43 -26.94
N ASN A 7 -18.19 -14.08 -26.08
CA ASN A 7 -18.49 -12.69 -25.77
C ASN A 7 -17.54 -12.16 -24.68
N GLU A 8 -16.43 -11.54 -25.10
CA GLU A 8 -15.43 -10.99 -24.17
C GLU A 8 -16.03 -10.00 -23.15
N ARG A 9 -17.03 -9.22 -23.58
CA ARG A 9 -17.63 -8.17 -22.75
C ARG A 9 -18.45 -8.77 -21.63
N PHE A 10 -19.12 -9.89 -21.91
CA PHE A 10 -19.87 -10.64 -20.90
C PHE A 10 -18.93 -11.17 -19.81
N TRP A 11 -17.83 -11.83 -20.18
CA TRP A 11 -16.86 -12.34 -19.20
C TRP A 11 -16.18 -11.23 -18.41
N LEU A 12 -15.77 -10.14 -19.07
CA LEU A 12 -15.19 -9.00 -18.37
C LEU A 12 -16.16 -8.42 -17.33
N ARG A 13 -17.45 -8.30 -17.65
CA ARG A 13 -18.47 -7.85 -16.69
C ARG A 13 -18.56 -8.79 -15.49
N ILE A 14 -18.53 -10.11 -15.71
CA ILE A 14 -18.50 -11.08 -14.60
C ILE A 14 -17.27 -10.85 -13.73
N VAL A 15 -16.07 -10.71 -14.31
CA VAL A 15 -14.84 -10.44 -13.52
C VAL A 15 -14.98 -9.16 -12.69
N ILE A 16 -15.48 -8.08 -13.29
CA ILE A 16 -15.69 -6.79 -12.60
C ILE A 16 -16.71 -6.92 -11.47
N LEU A 17 -17.84 -7.58 -11.71
CA LEU A 17 -18.88 -7.78 -10.70
C LEU A 17 -18.38 -8.64 -9.55
N THR A 18 -17.64 -9.71 -9.83
CA THR A 18 -17.03 -10.56 -8.81
C THR A 18 -15.98 -9.79 -8.01
N ALA A 19 -15.08 -9.05 -8.67
CA ALA A 19 -14.10 -8.21 -7.99
C ALA A 19 -14.78 -7.15 -7.11
N GLY A 20 -15.80 -6.47 -7.64
CA GLY A 20 -16.61 -5.50 -6.90
C GLY A 20 -17.25 -6.13 -5.66
N PHE A 21 -17.86 -7.31 -5.80
CA PHE A 21 -18.39 -8.05 -4.65
C PHE A 21 -17.29 -8.33 -3.62
N LEU A 22 -16.13 -8.87 -4.01
CA LEU A 22 -15.04 -9.19 -3.09
C LEU A 22 -14.45 -7.95 -2.39
N TYR A 23 -14.35 -6.83 -3.11
CA TYR A 23 -13.79 -5.58 -2.58
C TYR A 23 -14.77 -4.86 -1.63
N PHE A 24 -16.08 -4.99 -1.83
CA PHE A 24 -17.11 -4.33 -1.00
C PHE A 24 -17.85 -5.28 -0.04
N TYR A 25 -17.58 -6.59 -0.06
CA TYR A 25 -18.25 -7.53 0.86
C TYR A 25 -17.92 -7.20 2.32
N LYS A 26 -18.93 -7.04 3.18
CA LYS A 26 -18.76 -6.60 4.59
C LYS A 26 -17.96 -5.29 4.74
N PHE A 27 -18.20 -4.37 3.80
CA PHE A 27 -17.72 -2.99 3.89
C PHE A 27 -18.21 -2.33 5.20
N GLY A 28 -17.42 -1.44 5.80
CA GLY A 28 -17.71 -0.91 7.14
C GLY A 28 -17.31 -1.86 8.28
N GLN A 29 -17.74 -3.12 8.21
CA GLN A 29 -17.50 -4.11 9.26
C GLN A 29 -16.05 -4.57 9.32
N TRP A 30 -15.37 -4.71 8.17
CA TRP A 30 -13.98 -5.20 8.08
C TRP A 30 -12.94 -4.08 7.92
N GLN A 31 -13.29 -2.87 8.34
CA GLN A 31 -12.41 -1.70 8.28
C GLN A 31 -11.59 -1.59 9.54
N TYR A 32 -10.32 -1.20 9.42
CA TYR A 32 -9.52 -0.88 10.58
C TYR A 32 -8.91 0.51 10.42
N LEU A 33 -8.77 1.22 11.53
CA LEU A 33 -7.99 2.45 11.61
C LEU A 33 -6.73 2.17 12.42
N ASN A 34 -5.57 2.48 11.84
CA ASN A 34 -4.28 2.41 12.54
C ASN A 34 -3.70 3.80 12.83
N TYR A 35 -2.56 3.82 13.52
CA TYR A 35 -1.86 5.04 13.90
C TYR A 35 -1.53 5.95 12.71
N ASP A 36 -0.90 5.40 11.67
CA ASP A 36 -0.48 6.15 10.49
C ASP A 36 -1.68 6.75 9.75
N GLN A 37 -2.77 6.00 9.61
CA GLN A 37 -4.00 6.47 9.00
C GLN A 37 -4.66 7.57 9.84
N ALA A 38 -4.75 7.40 11.16
CA ALA A 38 -5.32 8.44 12.02
C ALA A 38 -4.52 9.74 11.93
N ARG A 39 -3.19 9.67 11.92
CA ARG A 39 -2.30 10.81 11.66
C ARG A 39 -2.60 11.47 10.32
N ASP A 40 -2.62 10.67 9.26
CA ASP A 40 -2.84 11.15 7.89
C ASP A 40 -4.23 11.78 7.74
N TYR A 41 -5.25 11.20 8.37
CA TYR A 41 -6.63 11.69 8.33
C TYR A 41 -6.80 12.99 9.10
N LEU A 42 -6.10 13.16 10.24
CA LEU A 42 -6.04 14.44 10.97
C LEU A 42 -5.34 15.53 10.14
N ILE A 43 -4.31 15.19 9.35
CA ILE A 43 -3.70 16.13 8.40
C ILE A 43 -4.70 16.54 7.31
N ILE A 44 -5.39 15.57 6.71
CA ILE A 44 -6.40 15.84 5.66
C ILE A 44 -7.58 16.65 6.21
N LYS A 45 -8.02 16.38 7.44
CA LYS A 45 -9.03 17.22 8.12
C LYS A 45 -8.57 18.67 8.23
N ARG A 46 -7.32 18.92 8.63
CA ARG A 46 -6.76 20.29 8.70
C ARG A 46 -6.67 20.93 7.31
N LEU A 47 -6.38 20.16 6.28
CA LEU A 47 -6.41 20.63 4.90
C LEU A 47 -7.82 21.08 4.51
N ILE A 48 -8.85 20.28 4.81
CA ILE A 48 -10.25 20.55 4.44
C ILE A 48 -10.84 21.69 5.27
N VAL A 49 -10.73 21.62 6.60
CA VAL A 49 -11.43 22.52 7.54
C VAL A 49 -10.66 23.81 7.80
N ASN A 50 -9.34 23.73 7.91
CA ASN A 50 -8.49 24.89 8.22
C ASN A 50 -7.83 25.49 6.97
N HIS A 51 -8.15 24.97 5.77
CA HIS A 51 -7.54 25.37 4.50
C HIS A 51 -5.99 25.36 4.52
N LYS A 52 -5.41 24.50 5.38
CA LYS A 52 -3.96 24.42 5.58
C LYS A 52 -3.36 23.45 4.58
N LEU A 53 -2.91 23.97 3.44
CA LEU A 53 -2.19 23.18 2.43
C LEU A 53 -0.92 22.56 3.04
N THR A 54 -0.66 21.30 2.70
CA THR A 54 0.54 20.58 3.12
C THR A 54 1.51 20.43 1.96
N LEU A 55 2.79 20.66 2.26
CA LEU A 55 3.89 20.48 1.31
C LEU A 55 4.44 19.04 1.34
N ILE A 56 4.05 18.26 2.34
CA ILE A 56 4.52 16.89 2.59
C ILE A 56 3.34 15.92 2.69
N GLY A 57 3.59 14.70 2.23
CA GLY A 57 2.73 13.54 2.32
C GLY A 57 3.12 12.62 3.49
N PRO A 58 2.70 11.34 3.44
CA PRO A 58 3.04 10.35 4.46
C PRO A 58 4.56 10.25 4.69
N SER A 59 4.95 9.97 5.94
CA SER A 59 6.34 9.75 6.32
C SER A 59 6.93 8.52 5.60
N LEU A 60 8.21 8.60 5.25
CA LEU A 60 8.98 7.48 4.73
C LEU A 60 9.47 6.62 5.89
N GLY A 61 8.86 5.46 6.12
CA GLY A 61 9.30 4.55 7.20
C GLY A 61 10.73 4.01 7.04
N ILE A 62 11.38 4.21 5.89
CA ILE A 62 12.77 3.83 5.62
C ILE A 62 13.75 4.96 5.99
N LEU A 63 13.28 6.20 6.08
CA LEU A 63 14.11 7.40 6.23
C LEU A 63 13.52 8.31 7.30
N ASP A 64 14.16 8.38 8.46
CA ASP A 64 13.77 9.32 9.53
C ASP A 64 13.79 10.76 9.02
N GLY A 65 12.69 11.48 9.22
CA GLY A 65 12.50 12.84 8.67
C GLY A 65 12.30 12.88 7.14
N GLY A 66 12.14 11.72 6.50
CA GLY A 66 11.77 11.59 5.10
C GLY A 66 10.25 11.66 4.89
N TYR A 67 9.82 12.35 3.85
CA TYR A 67 8.40 12.48 3.51
C TYR A 67 8.16 12.22 2.03
N GLN A 68 6.97 11.72 1.72
CA GLN A 68 6.51 11.64 0.34
C GLN A 68 5.96 12.97 -0.16
N PRO A 69 5.82 13.16 -1.47
CA PRO A 69 4.97 14.23 -1.99
C PRO A 69 3.52 14.11 -1.48
N PRO A 70 2.80 15.23 -1.32
CA PRO A 70 1.49 15.27 -0.66
C PRO A 70 0.32 14.71 -1.51
N LEU A 71 0.59 14.10 -2.66
CA LEU A 71 -0.44 13.65 -3.61
C LEU A 71 -1.50 12.75 -2.92
N TYR A 72 -1.07 11.81 -2.10
CA TYR A 72 -1.98 10.87 -1.42
C TYR A 72 -3.05 11.60 -0.59
N TYR A 73 -2.64 12.65 0.14
CA TYR A 73 -3.55 13.45 0.96
C TYR A 73 -4.56 14.21 0.09
N TYR A 74 -4.10 14.84 -0.99
CA TYR A 74 -4.98 15.57 -1.91
C TYR A 74 -5.99 14.65 -2.60
N LEU A 75 -5.58 13.45 -2.99
CA LEU A 75 -6.50 12.51 -3.64
C LEU A 75 -7.54 11.93 -2.68
N LEU A 76 -7.28 11.89 -1.37
CA LEU A 76 -8.25 11.46 -0.37
C LEU A 76 -9.29 12.54 -0.02
N VAL A 77 -9.02 13.81 -0.31
CA VAL A 77 -9.93 14.93 0.03
C VAL A 77 -11.37 14.69 -0.44
N PRO A 78 -11.65 14.33 -1.71
CA PRO A 78 -13.02 14.12 -2.16
C PRO A 78 -13.73 13.01 -1.38
N SER A 79 -13.01 11.96 -0.98
CA SER A 79 -13.59 10.85 -0.22
C SER A 79 -14.06 11.29 1.17
N PHE A 80 -13.32 12.18 1.84
CA PHE A 80 -13.68 12.71 3.14
C PHE A 80 -14.81 13.74 3.09
N LEU A 81 -14.86 14.54 2.02
CA LEU A 81 -15.98 15.45 1.79
C LEU A 81 -17.29 14.69 1.59
N ILE A 82 -17.25 13.58 0.84
CA ILE A 82 -18.43 12.72 0.61
C ILE A 82 -18.80 11.95 1.87
N SER A 83 -17.83 11.40 2.60
CA SER A 83 -18.09 10.57 3.77
C SER A 83 -18.32 11.36 5.06
N GLY A 84 -18.20 12.69 5.06
CA GLY A 84 -18.35 13.48 6.29
C GLY A 84 -17.35 13.09 7.37
N PHE A 85 -16.11 12.80 7.00
CA PHE A 85 -15.06 12.28 7.90
C PHE A 85 -15.27 10.87 8.46
N HIS A 86 -16.25 10.10 7.97
CA HIS A 86 -16.29 8.67 8.29
C HIS A 86 -15.17 7.92 7.55
N ILE A 87 -14.53 6.97 8.24
CA ILE A 87 -13.35 6.25 7.72
C ILE A 87 -13.67 5.36 6.52
N TRP A 88 -14.96 5.12 6.26
CA TRP A 88 -15.38 4.36 5.09
C TRP A 88 -15.14 5.07 3.76
N GLY A 89 -15.11 6.40 3.73
CA GLY A 89 -14.87 7.16 2.50
C GLY A 89 -13.56 6.77 1.80
N PRO A 90 -12.41 6.91 2.48
CA PRO A 90 -11.11 6.51 1.94
C PRO A 90 -11.04 5.07 1.44
N ASP A 91 -11.63 4.12 2.18
CA ASP A 91 -11.65 2.71 1.78
C ASP A 91 -12.51 2.48 0.53
N ALA A 92 -13.66 3.17 0.40
CA ALA A 92 -14.51 3.09 -0.77
C ALA A 92 -13.77 3.63 -2.02
N LEU A 93 -13.09 4.77 -1.89
CA LEU A 93 -12.28 5.32 -2.95
C LEU A 93 -11.15 4.36 -3.36
N THR A 94 -10.50 3.73 -2.39
CA THR A 94 -9.46 2.73 -2.64
C THR A 94 -10.00 1.51 -3.39
N ALA A 95 -11.17 1.00 -3.00
CA ALA A 95 -11.83 -0.11 -3.70
C ALA A 95 -12.19 0.25 -5.14
N MET A 96 -12.67 1.48 -5.38
CA MET A 96 -12.95 1.98 -6.74
C MET A 96 -11.68 2.11 -7.59
N ILE A 97 -10.57 2.61 -7.02
CA ILE A 97 -9.28 2.72 -7.71
C ILE A 97 -8.74 1.33 -8.06
N SER A 98 -8.86 0.37 -7.15
CA SER A 98 -8.45 -1.02 -7.39
C SER A 98 -9.31 -1.70 -8.45
N LEU A 99 -10.63 -1.48 -8.47
CA LEU A 99 -11.50 -1.97 -9.53
C LEU A 99 -11.12 -1.35 -10.89
N THR A 100 -10.82 -0.06 -10.91
CA THR A 100 -10.32 0.63 -12.10
C THR A 100 -8.96 0.07 -12.55
N SER A 101 -8.08 -0.25 -11.61
CA SER A 101 -6.78 -0.89 -11.88
C SER A 101 -6.94 -2.24 -12.56
N LEU A 102 -7.89 -3.07 -12.11
CA LEU A 102 -8.24 -4.34 -12.75
C LEU A 102 -8.73 -4.14 -14.19
N VAL A 103 -9.60 -3.17 -14.41
CA VAL A 103 -10.11 -2.85 -15.76
C VAL A 103 -8.98 -2.37 -16.68
N VAL A 104 -8.13 -1.48 -16.19
CA VAL A 104 -6.93 -1.00 -16.91
C VAL A 104 -5.99 -2.17 -17.22
N PHE A 105 -5.74 -3.06 -16.24
CA PHE A 105 -4.97 -4.28 -16.42
C PHE A 105 -5.53 -5.12 -17.57
N TYR A 106 -6.84 -5.39 -17.60
CA TYR A 106 -7.48 -6.17 -18.66
C TYR A 106 -7.19 -5.58 -20.05
N PHE A 107 -7.37 -4.27 -20.23
CA PHE A 107 -7.15 -3.63 -21.52
C PHE A 107 -5.68 -3.65 -21.95
N ILE A 108 -4.75 -3.49 -21.00
CA ILE A 108 -3.30 -3.59 -21.27
C ILE A 108 -2.93 -5.02 -21.65
N ALA A 109 -3.34 -6.01 -20.85
CA ALA A 109 -3.08 -7.43 -21.13
C ALA A 109 -3.70 -7.85 -22.48
N ARG A 110 -4.86 -7.29 -22.83
CA ARG A 110 -5.51 -7.52 -24.13
C ARG A 110 -4.70 -6.94 -25.29
N ASP A 111 -4.19 -5.70 -25.16
CA ASP A 111 -3.31 -5.09 -26.17
C ASP A 111 -2.01 -5.89 -26.35
N PHE A 112 -1.50 -6.46 -25.26
CA PHE A 112 -0.21 -7.15 -25.24
C PHE A 112 -0.30 -8.59 -25.74
N PHE A 113 -1.34 -9.31 -25.33
CA PHE A 113 -1.39 -10.78 -25.41
C PHE A 113 -2.69 -11.32 -26.01
N GLY A 114 -3.70 -10.47 -26.25
CA GLY A 114 -5.00 -10.85 -26.76
C GLY A 114 -6.04 -11.16 -25.67
N LYS A 115 -7.25 -11.53 -26.10
CA LYS A 115 -8.46 -11.56 -25.26
C LYS A 115 -8.42 -12.63 -24.16
N ILE A 116 -8.10 -13.88 -24.54
CA ILE A 116 -8.12 -15.02 -23.61
C ILE A 116 -7.07 -14.84 -22.50
N PRO A 117 -5.79 -14.51 -22.82
CA PRO A 117 -4.81 -14.25 -21.78
C PRO A 117 -5.17 -13.10 -20.85
N ALA A 118 -5.77 -12.02 -21.39
CA ALA A 118 -6.22 -10.90 -20.59
C ALA A 118 -7.34 -11.27 -19.61
N LEU A 119 -8.33 -12.06 -20.06
CA LEU A 119 -9.39 -12.56 -19.17
C LEU A 119 -8.81 -13.46 -18.08
N ALA A 120 -7.90 -14.37 -18.42
CA ALA A 120 -7.26 -15.27 -17.47
C ALA A 120 -6.45 -14.49 -16.41
N GLY A 121 -5.63 -13.52 -16.82
CA GLY A 121 -4.91 -12.66 -15.89
C GLY A 121 -5.82 -11.79 -15.03
N SER A 122 -6.94 -11.31 -15.58
CA SER A 122 -7.91 -10.49 -14.85
C SER A 122 -8.67 -11.30 -13.80
N LEU A 123 -8.94 -12.58 -14.09
CA LEU A 123 -9.48 -13.51 -13.10
C LEU A 123 -8.50 -13.68 -11.93
N ILE A 124 -7.23 -13.98 -12.19
CA ILE A 124 -6.24 -14.07 -11.11
C ILE A 124 -6.13 -12.74 -10.34
N TYR A 125 -6.13 -11.60 -11.03
CA TYR A 125 -6.13 -10.28 -10.38
C TYR A 125 -7.33 -10.11 -9.44
N ALA A 126 -8.55 -10.35 -9.93
CA ALA A 126 -9.80 -10.16 -9.17
C ALA A 126 -9.83 -10.94 -7.87
N PHE A 127 -9.30 -12.15 -7.94
CA PHE A 127 -9.40 -13.15 -6.91
C PHE A 127 -8.21 -13.14 -5.94
N ASN A 128 -7.06 -12.58 -6.34
CA ASN A 128 -5.84 -12.60 -5.54
C ASN A 128 -6.02 -11.94 -4.15
N PRO A 129 -5.64 -12.61 -3.04
CA PRO A 129 -5.92 -12.13 -1.69
C PRO A 129 -5.15 -10.84 -1.34
N TYR A 130 -3.94 -10.66 -1.87
CA TYR A 130 -3.17 -9.43 -1.69
C TYR A 130 -3.84 -8.25 -2.42
N MET A 131 -4.36 -8.49 -3.62
CA MET A 131 -5.09 -7.47 -4.38
C MET A 131 -6.43 -7.13 -3.72
N ILE A 132 -7.15 -8.13 -3.17
CA ILE A 132 -8.37 -7.92 -2.39
C ILE A 132 -8.07 -7.11 -1.13
N GLN A 133 -7.04 -7.47 -0.36
CA GLN A 133 -6.67 -6.73 0.84
C GLN A 133 -6.29 -5.28 0.52
N ALA A 134 -5.49 -5.07 -0.54
CA ALA A 134 -5.12 -3.74 -1.00
C ALA A 134 -6.34 -2.91 -1.43
N ALA A 135 -7.32 -3.53 -2.09
CA ALA A 135 -8.55 -2.87 -2.50
C ALA A 135 -9.46 -2.45 -1.34
N ARG A 136 -9.40 -3.16 -0.21
CA ARG A 136 -10.33 -2.97 0.91
C ARG A 136 -9.89 -1.91 1.91
N HIS A 137 -8.66 -1.40 1.79
CA HIS A 137 -8.08 -0.58 2.84
C HIS A 137 -7.24 0.56 2.29
N ALA A 138 -7.50 1.79 2.72
CA ALA A 138 -6.84 2.99 2.24
C ALA A 138 -5.42 3.14 2.77
N ARG A 139 -4.45 2.74 1.94
CA ARG A 139 -3.03 3.03 2.13
C ARG A 139 -2.40 3.45 0.81
N ASN A 140 -1.41 4.33 0.92
CA ASN A 140 -0.68 4.87 -0.22
C ASN A 140 -0.06 3.81 -1.17
N PRO A 141 0.57 2.68 -0.73
CA PRO A 141 1.06 1.66 -1.65
C PRO A 141 -0.04 0.93 -2.42
N HIS A 142 -1.28 0.89 -1.91
CA HIS A 142 -2.35 0.11 -2.55
C HIS A 142 -2.83 0.72 -3.87
N TRP A 143 -2.54 2.00 -4.10
CA TRP A 143 -2.91 2.70 -5.33
C TRP A 143 -1.83 2.63 -6.40
N LEU A 144 -0.61 2.17 -6.07
CA LEU A 144 0.49 2.01 -7.03
C LEU A 144 0.12 1.18 -8.28
N PRO A 145 -0.61 0.05 -8.17
CA PRO A 145 -0.87 -0.84 -9.29
C PRO A 145 -1.40 -0.14 -10.55
N ILE A 146 -2.34 0.80 -10.42
CA ILE A 146 -2.89 1.50 -11.60
C ILE A 146 -1.84 2.37 -12.29
N PHE A 147 -1.01 3.09 -11.52
CA PHE A 147 -0.02 4.01 -12.08
C PHE A 147 1.16 3.28 -12.71
N VAL A 148 1.64 2.17 -12.12
CA VAL A 148 2.71 1.38 -12.73
C VAL A 148 2.24 0.64 -14.00
N LEU A 149 0.96 0.25 -14.06
CA LEU A 149 0.34 -0.30 -15.26
C LEU A 149 0.25 0.74 -16.39
N LEU A 150 -0.24 1.95 -16.08
CA LEU A 150 -0.30 3.05 -17.03
C LEU A 150 1.11 3.44 -17.51
N PHE A 151 2.12 3.35 -16.64
CA PHE A 151 3.52 3.60 -16.99
C PHE A 151 4.06 2.59 -18.00
N ILE A 152 3.99 1.27 -17.74
CA ILE A 152 4.47 0.25 -18.70
C ILE A 152 3.69 0.32 -20.03
N PHE A 153 2.38 0.55 -19.98
CA PHE A 153 1.56 0.69 -21.17
C PHE A 153 2.02 1.87 -22.02
N SER A 154 2.20 3.03 -21.39
CA SER A 154 2.66 4.24 -22.08
C SER A 154 4.08 4.10 -22.61
N PHE A 155 4.96 3.44 -21.85
CA PHE A 155 6.32 3.12 -22.26
C PHE A 155 6.32 2.25 -23.53
N LYS A 156 5.49 1.19 -23.56
CA LYS A 156 5.28 0.34 -24.74
C LYS A 156 4.74 1.15 -25.92
N LYS A 157 3.68 1.94 -25.70
CA LYS A 157 3.06 2.75 -26.76
C LYS A 157 4.03 3.77 -27.35
N TYR A 158 4.88 4.37 -26.54
CA TYR A 158 5.90 5.29 -27.00
C TYR A 158 7.04 4.58 -27.74
N LEU A 159 7.66 3.55 -27.15
CA LEU A 159 8.87 2.95 -27.71
C LEU A 159 8.61 1.97 -28.86
N LEU A 160 7.59 1.11 -28.71
CA LEU A 160 7.29 0.02 -29.65
C LEU A 160 6.28 0.48 -30.69
N ASP A 161 5.16 1.08 -30.27
CA ASP A 161 4.10 1.52 -31.20
C ASP A 161 4.38 2.92 -31.80
N LYS A 162 5.49 3.56 -31.43
CA LYS A 162 5.93 4.89 -31.91
C LYS A 162 4.93 6.02 -31.66
N LYS A 163 4.01 5.87 -30.71
CA LYS A 163 2.99 6.88 -30.37
C LYS A 163 3.57 7.90 -29.38
N ARG A 164 4.22 8.93 -29.91
CA ARG A 164 4.96 9.95 -29.12
C ARG A 164 4.16 10.60 -27.98
N LYS A 165 2.85 10.82 -28.16
CA LYS A 165 2.01 11.46 -27.12
C LYS A 165 1.99 10.73 -25.78
N PHE A 166 2.32 9.44 -25.76
CA PHE A 166 2.34 8.63 -24.54
C PHE A 166 3.49 8.97 -23.57
N ILE A 167 4.49 9.77 -23.99
CA ILE A 167 5.52 10.26 -23.06
C ILE A 167 4.92 11.11 -21.92
N LEU A 168 3.83 11.84 -22.20
CA LEU A 168 3.11 12.62 -21.20
C LEU A 168 2.45 11.71 -20.15
N ILE A 169 1.75 10.67 -20.62
CA ILE A 169 1.09 9.71 -19.74
C ILE A 169 2.13 8.93 -18.94
N ALA A 170 3.26 8.55 -19.55
CA ALA A 170 4.36 7.91 -18.84
C ALA A 170 4.92 8.81 -17.73
N SER A 171 5.11 10.11 -18.01
CA SER A 171 5.62 11.08 -17.03
C SER A 171 4.65 11.29 -15.86
N LEU A 172 3.37 11.52 -16.15
CA LEU A 172 2.33 11.67 -15.13
C LEU A 172 2.16 10.40 -14.29
N SER A 173 2.14 9.22 -14.94
CA SER A 173 1.94 7.95 -14.24
C SER A 173 3.10 7.63 -13.30
N LEU A 174 4.36 7.83 -13.75
CA LEU A 174 5.50 7.57 -12.88
C LEU A 174 5.61 8.62 -11.75
N ALA A 175 5.39 9.91 -12.05
CA ALA A 175 5.43 10.94 -11.02
C ALA A 175 4.38 10.68 -9.93
N ALA A 176 3.15 10.31 -10.33
CA ALA A 176 2.10 9.91 -9.41
C ALA A 176 2.48 8.64 -8.62
N ALA A 177 3.03 7.62 -9.27
CA ALA A 177 3.45 6.39 -8.60
C ALA A 177 4.51 6.65 -7.51
N ILE A 178 5.55 7.45 -7.82
CA ILE A 178 6.59 7.83 -6.86
C ILE A 178 6.02 8.72 -5.76
N SER A 179 5.05 9.58 -6.08
CA SER A 179 4.38 10.45 -5.10
C SER A 179 3.51 9.69 -4.10
N LEU A 180 3.03 8.50 -4.47
CA LEU A 180 2.26 7.62 -3.59
C LEU A 180 3.18 6.71 -2.79
N HIS A 181 4.22 6.15 -3.42
CA HIS A 181 5.18 5.30 -2.72
C HIS A 181 6.57 5.34 -3.35
N VAL A 182 7.58 5.57 -2.51
CA VAL A 182 8.99 5.68 -2.92
C VAL A 182 9.50 4.47 -3.70
N THR A 183 8.95 3.27 -3.48
CA THR A 183 9.39 2.06 -4.17
C THR A 183 9.16 2.10 -5.69
N ALA A 184 8.31 2.99 -6.20
CA ALA A 184 8.16 3.20 -7.63
C ALA A 184 9.38 3.89 -8.28
N VAL A 185 10.32 4.43 -7.49
CA VAL A 185 11.55 5.07 -8.00
C VAL A 185 12.44 4.12 -8.80
N VAL A 186 12.32 2.81 -8.58
CA VAL A 186 13.02 1.78 -9.38
C VAL A 186 12.70 1.85 -10.88
N PHE A 187 11.60 2.50 -11.25
CA PHE A 187 11.22 2.73 -12.65
C PHE A 187 11.72 4.07 -13.23
N LEU A 188 12.37 4.92 -12.43
CA LEU A 188 12.94 6.19 -12.87
C LEU A 188 13.94 6.07 -14.03
N PRO A 189 14.85 5.06 -14.06
CA PRO A 189 15.76 4.89 -15.20
C PRO A 189 15.03 4.69 -16.54
N PHE A 190 13.87 4.04 -16.53
CA PHE A 190 13.05 3.87 -17.74
C PHE A 190 12.49 5.22 -18.20
N TRP A 191 11.98 6.03 -17.29
CA TRP A 191 11.48 7.35 -17.64
C TRP A 191 12.60 8.26 -18.16
N ILE A 192 13.77 8.27 -17.52
CA ILE A 192 14.96 9.00 -17.99
C ILE A 192 15.32 8.56 -19.41
N TYR A 193 15.27 7.26 -19.70
CA TYR A 193 15.50 6.76 -21.06
C TYR A 193 14.47 7.29 -22.07
N LEU A 194 13.18 7.42 -21.71
CA LEU A 194 12.16 8.03 -22.58
C LEU A 194 12.47 9.49 -22.87
N ILE A 195 12.80 10.26 -21.84
CA ILE A 195 13.17 11.69 -21.93
C ILE A 195 14.41 11.85 -22.80
N TYR A 196 15.46 11.06 -22.56
CA TYR A 196 16.68 11.04 -23.37
C TYR A 196 16.38 10.73 -24.83
N ARG A 197 15.53 9.73 -25.12
CA ARG A 197 15.15 9.38 -26.49
C ARG A 197 14.39 10.51 -27.18
N GLU A 198 13.41 11.13 -26.51
CA GLU A 198 12.65 12.26 -27.07
C GLU A 198 13.58 13.44 -27.35
N TRP A 199 14.49 13.76 -26.42
CA TRP A 199 15.47 14.83 -26.59
C TRP A 199 16.44 14.56 -27.75
N ARG A 200 17.01 13.36 -27.85
CA ARG A 200 17.96 13.01 -28.93
C ARG A 200 17.31 13.01 -30.31
N GLN A 201 16.04 12.58 -30.41
CA GLN A 201 15.35 12.47 -31.68
C GLN A 201 14.66 13.77 -32.12
N PHE A 202 14.16 14.56 -31.17
CA PHE A 202 13.28 15.71 -31.45
C PHE A 202 13.72 17.02 -30.78
N LYS A 203 14.91 17.03 -30.16
CA LYS A 203 15.45 18.16 -29.40
C LYS A 203 14.45 18.66 -28.34
N ILE A 204 14.45 19.95 -28.04
CA ILE A 204 13.57 20.56 -27.05
C ILE A 204 12.17 20.72 -27.65
N SER A 205 11.36 19.65 -27.58
CA SER A 205 9.99 19.65 -28.09
C SER A 205 9.00 20.13 -27.03
N ARG A 206 7.83 20.64 -27.45
CA ARG A 206 6.72 20.97 -26.53
C ARG A 206 6.34 19.78 -25.64
N ARG A 207 6.38 18.56 -26.18
CA ARG A 207 6.06 17.34 -25.42
C ARG A 207 7.11 17.05 -24.34
N LEU A 208 8.38 17.27 -24.64
CA LEU A 208 9.46 17.12 -23.67
C LEU A 208 9.30 18.12 -22.53
N ILE A 209 9.09 19.41 -22.84
CA ILE A 209 8.88 20.46 -21.83
C ILE A 209 7.67 20.14 -20.96
N VAL A 210 6.53 19.80 -21.57
CA VAL A 210 5.31 19.46 -20.83
C VAL A 210 5.51 18.19 -20.00
N SER A 211 6.24 17.18 -20.49
CA SER A 211 6.57 15.97 -19.72
C SER A 211 7.38 16.29 -18.47
N LEU A 212 8.42 17.12 -18.61
CA LEU A 212 9.25 17.57 -17.50
C LEU A 212 8.44 18.42 -16.51
N ALA A 213 7.65 19.37 -17.01
CA ALA A 213 6.80 20.20 -16.16
C ALA A 213 5.75 19.37 -15.40
N CYS A 214 5.09 18.43 -16.07
CA CYS A 214 4.15 17.51 -15.44
C CYS A 214 4.82 16.64 -14.38
N PHE A 215 6.02 16.12 -14.63
CA PHE A 215 6.75 15.32 -13.65
C PHE A 215 7.12 16.19 -12.44
N SER A 216 7.72 17.36 -12.66
CA SER A 216 8.15 18.29 -11.60
C SER A 216 6.98 18.83 -10.77
N PHE A 217 5.80 19.02 -11.36
CA PHE A 217 4.61 19.50 -10.65
C PHE A 217 4.26 18.64 -9.44
N PHE A 218 4.37 17.32 -9.54
CA PHE A 218 4.07 16.41 -8.43
C PHE A 218 5.06 16.53 -7.27
N PHE A 219 6.31 16.90 -7.56
CA PHE A 219 7.36 17.06 -6.55
C PHE A 219 7.52 18.51 -6.07
N ALA A 220 6.91 19.49 -6.75
CA ALA A 220 7.05 20.91 -6.42
C ALA A 220 6.73 21.22 -4.94
N PRO A 221 5.66 20.69 -4.31
CA PRO A 221 5.41 20.94 -2.90
C PRO A 221 6.55 20.41 -2.00
N LEU A 222 7.04 19.20 -2.28
CA LEU A 222 8.12 18.59 -1.50
C LEU A 222 9.43 19.36 -1.68
N ILE A 223 9.73 19.83 -2.89
CA ILE A 223 10.90 20.67 -3.17
C ILE A 223 10.81 21.98 -2.38
N LEU A 224 9.64 22.64 -2.36
CA LEU A 224 9.42 23.84 -1.56
C LEU A 224 9.59 23.57 -0.05
N PHE A 225 9.15 22.40 0.43
CA PHE A 225 9.39 21.98 1.82
C PHE A 225 10.89 21.86 2.12
N VAL A 226 11.65 21.21 1.24
CA VAL A 226 13.11 21.04 1.40
C VAL A 226 13.83 22.39 1.50
N PHE A 227 13.46 23.36 0.68
CA PHE A 227 14.03 24.72 0.75
C PHE A 227 13.64 25.47 2.03
N ARG A 228 12.41 25.27 2.55
CA ARG A 228 11.93 25.94 3.77
C ARG A 228 12.50 25.37 5.08
N HIS A 229 13.07 24.18 5.05
CA HIS A 229 13.53 23.46 6.25
C HIS A 229 15.00 23.08 6.13
N ASP A 230 15.83 23.99 5.60
CA ASP A 230 17.30 23.87 5.55
C ASP A 230 17.80 22.53 5.01
N PHE A 231 17.13 22.04 3.96
CA PHE A 231 17.46 20.78 3.30
C PHE A 231 17.42 19.55 4.23
N LEU A 232 16.58 19.56 5.27
CA LEU A 232 16.45 18.47 6.25
C LEU A 232 16.36 17.09 5.60
N MET A 233 15.47 16.95 4.61
CA MET A 233 15.26 15.66 3.93
C MET A 233 16.48 15.23 3.09
N ALA A 234 17.20 16.18 2.48
CA ALA A 234 18.41 15.88 1.74
C ALA A 234 19.55 15.46 2.69
N LYS A 235 19.69 16.12 3.84
CA LYS A 235 20.64 15.72 4.90
C LYS A 235 20.32 14.31 5.43
N ALA A 236 19.04 14.01 5.66
CA ALA A 236 18.60 12.68 6.06
C ALA A 236 18.97 11.63 5.01
N ALA A 237 18.68 11.89 3.72
CA ALA A 237 19.02 10.98 2.64
C ALA A 237 20.53 10.75 2.51
N LEU A 238 21.35 11.81 2.62
CA LEU A 238 22.81 11.69 2.63
C LEU A 238 23.30 10.82 3.79
N ASN A 239 22.77 11.03 5.00
CA ASN A 239 23.12 10.24 6.18
C ASN A 239 22.67 8.77 6.08
N PHE A 240 21.61 8.49 5.32
CA PHE A 240 21.13 7.13 5.07
C PHE A 240 22.07 6.35 4.12
N PHE A 241 22.63 7.02 3.11
CA PHE A 241 23.57 6.41 2.16
C PHE A 241 25.03 6.53 2.57
N ALA A 242 25.35 7.38 3.55
CA ALA A 242 26.69 7.52 4.10
C ALA A 242 27.17 6.15 4.63
N PRO A 243 28.37 5.68 4.24
CA PRO A 243 28.92 4.44 4.74
C PRO A 243 29.07 4.54 6.26
N LYS A 244 28.31 3.74 7.01
CA LYS A 244 28.37 3.77 8.47
C LYS A 244 29.43 2.85 9.08
N ASP A 245 30.08 1.96 8.29
CA ASP A 245 31.26 1.16 8.69
C ASP A 245 31.88 0.37 7.51
N SER A 246 33.08 -0.19 7.70
CA SER A 246 33.91 -0.97 6.76
C SER A 246 33.33 -2.32 6.28
N SER A 247 32.07 -2.62 6.59
CA SER A 247 31.34 -3.83 6.18
C SER A 247 30.62 -3.69 4.82
N SER A 248 31.13 -2.84 3.92
CA SER A 248 30.44 -2.48 2.67
C SER A 248 30.21 -3.65 1.71
N ILE A 249 31.18 -4.56 1.56
CA ILE A 249 31.09 -5.72 0.65
C ILE A 249 30.06 -6.73 1.14
N TRP A 250 30.06 -7.05 2.44
CA TRP A 250 29.09 -7.97 3.04
C TRP A 250 27.66 -7.43 2.93
N GLN A 251 27.46 -6.13 3.11
CA GLN A 251 26.16 -5.49 2.91
C GLN A 251 25.68 -5.59 1.45
N ILE A 252 26.58 -5.36 0.49
CA ILE A 252 26.26 -5.52 -0.95
C ILE A 252 25.91 -6.96 -1.27
N PHE A 253 26.71 -7.94 -0.82
CA PHE A 253 26.45 -9.36 -1.00
C PHE A 253 25.10 -9.76 -0.42
N TRP A 254 24.80 -9.32 0.81
CA TRP A 254 23.52 -9.59 1.45
C TRP A 254 22.33 -8.97 0.70
N ARG A 255 22.46 -7.74 0.17
CA ARG A 255 21.41 -7.12 -0.66
C ARG A 255 21.17 -7.90 -1.96
N ILE A 256 22.23 -8.37 -2.61
CA ILE A 256 22.13 -9.21 -3.82
C ILE A 256 21.50 -10.56 -3.49
N ASN A 257 21.94 -11.22 -2.41
CA ASN A 257 21.36 -12.48 -1.96
C ASN A 257 19.87 -12.33 -1.67
N ARG A 258 19.48 -11.26 -0.95
CA ARG A 258 18.08 -10.93 -0.69
C ARG A 258 17.28 -10.73 -1.97
N LEU A 259 17.83 -10.04 -2.97
CA LEU A 259 17.19 -9.90 -4.28
C LEU A 259 16.92 -11.27 -4.90
N ALA A 260 17.91 -12.16 -4.91
CA ALA A 260 17.77 -13.51 -5.45
C ALA A 260 16.70 -14.32 -4.69
N VAL A 261 16.72 -14.28 -3.34
CA VAL A 261 15.72 -14.96 -2.50
C VAL A 261 14.32 -14.43 -2.80
N PHE A 262 14.14 -13.10 -2.86
CA PHE A 262 12.83 -12.49 -3.12
C PHE A 262 12.33 -12.74 -4.54
N PHE A 263 13.23 -12.87 -5.51
CA PHE A 263 12.89 -13.21 -6.89
C PHE A 263 12.11 -14.53 -6.99
N PHE A 264 12.46 -15.53 -6.18
CA PHE A 264 11.71 -16.79 -6.10
C PHE A 264 10.56 -16.72 -5.11
N LYS A 265 10.79 -16.14 -3.94
CA LYS A 265 9.85 -16.16 -2.83
C LYS A 265 8.57 -15.36 -3.09
N ILE A 266 8.67 -14.16 -3.66
CA ILE A 266 7.50 -13.29 -3.84
C ILE A 266 6.50 -13.86 -4.85
N PRO A 267 6.89 -14.34 -6.05
CA PRO A 267 5.94 -14.97 -6.96
C PRO A 267 5.24 -16.19 -6.35
N LEU A 268 5.97 -17.01 -5.59
CA LEU A 268 5.40 -18.16 -4.88
C LEU A 268 4.34 -17.69 -3.88
N ILE A 269 4.68 -16.75 -2.99
CA ILE A 269 3.74 -16.16 -2.04
C ILE A 269 2.53 -15.54 -2.74
N PHE A 270 2.77 -14.83 -3.84
CA PHE A 270 1.75 -14.07 -4.57
C PHE A 270 0.72 -14.98 -5.26
N PHE A 271 1.16 -16.05 -5.92
CA PHE A 271 0.25 -16.98 -6.61
C PHE A 271 -0.32 -18.07 -5.69
N ASP A 272 0.41 -18.46 -4.66
CA ASP A 272 -0.04 -19.49 -3.72
C ASP A 272 -0.90 -18.95 -2.58
N GLY A 273 -0.66 -17.70 -2.18
CA GLY A 273 -1.25 -17.19 -0.95
C GLY A 273 -0.71 -17.89 0.31
N LEU A 274 0.52 -18.44 0.28
CA LEU A 274 1.21 -18.90 1.50
C LEU A 274 1.47 -17.72 2.43
N PHE A 275 1.47 -18.01 3.72
CA PHE A 275 1.74 -17.05 4.79
C PHE A 275 0.82 -15.85 4.81
N GLN A 276 -0.40 -15.97 4.27
CA GLN A 276 -1.39 -14.89 4.33
C GLN A 276 -1.66 -14.44 5.77
N LYS A 277 -1.60 -15.33 6.77
CA LYS A 277 -1.85 -14.94 8.18
C LYS A 277 -0.74 -14.05 8.75
N GLU A 278 0.47 -14.23 8.27
CA GLU A 278 1.69 -13.57 8.74
C GLU A 278 1.99 -12.31 7.91
N LEU A 279 1.66 -12.33 6.62
CA LEU A 279 1.96 -11.28 5.64
C LEU A 279 0.76 -10.39 5.33
N LEU A 280 -0.46 -10.86 5.61
CA LEU A 280 -1.68 -10.05 5.59
C LEU A 280 -2.24 -9.94 6.99
N SER A 281 -2.44 -8.70 7.40
CA SER A 281 -3.08 -8.39 8.66
C SER A 281 -4.28 -7.50 8.40
N LEU A 282 -5.40 -7.79 9.06
CA LEU A 282 -6.47 -6.82 9.30
C LEU A 282 -6.22 -6.04 10.62
N ARG A 283 -5.17 -6.40 11.38
CA ARG A 283 -4.71 -5.73 12.61
C ARG A 283 -3.67 -4.66 12.31
N SER A 284 -3.44 -3.79 13.29
CA SER A 284 -2.26 -2.93 13.39
C SER A 284 -0.97 -3.65 13.83
N LEU A 285 -1.04 -4.91 14.29
CA LEU A 285 0.12 -5.70 14.72
C LEU A 285 1.22 -5.88 13.64
N PRO A 286 2.50 -6.05 14.05
CA PRO A 286 3.62 -6.04 13.12
C PRO A 286 3.50 -7.17 12.10
N LEU A 287 3.37 -6.77 10.84
CA LEU A 287 3.47 -7.66 9.69
C LEU A 287 4.78 -8.44 9.78
N ALA A 288 4.76 -9.74 9.48
CA ALA A 288 6.00 -10.49 9.43
C ALA A 288 6.90 -9.89 8.34
N SER A 289 8.15 -9.63 8.70
CA SER A 289 9.17 -9.35 7.69
C SER A 289 9.29 -10.56 6.77
N LEU A 290 9.34 -10.32 5.46
CA LEU A 290 9.64 -11.32 4.45
C LEU A 290 10.96 -12.03 4.75
N ASP A 291 11.90 -11.39 5.43
CA ASP A 291 13.16 -12.02 5.82
C ASP A 291 12.96 -13.15 6.85
N LYS A 292 11.90 -13.10 7.67
CA LYS A 292 11.64 -14.05 8.76
C LYS A 292 10.75 -15.24 8.35
N VAL A 293 10.08 -15.15 7.21
CA VAL A 293 9.20 -16.22 6.72
C VAL A 293 10.03 -17.37 6.15
N SER A 294 9.82 -18.62 6.55
CA SER A 294 10.57 -19.77 6.04
C SER A 294 9.63 -20.77 5.36
N PHE A 295 9.98 -21.22 4.14
CA PHE A 295 9.24 -22.29 3.45
C PHE A 295 9.56 -23.69 4.01
N PHE A 296 10.59 -23.82 4.85
CA PHE A 296 10.96 -25.10 5.46
C PHE A 296 10.04 -25.52 6.60
N ASP A 297 9.28 -24.58 7.17
CA ASP A 297 8.37 -24.83 8.30
C ASP A 297 6.94 -25.20 7.86
N LEU A 298 6.73 -25.45 6.56
CA LEU A 298 5.42 -25.71 5.98
C LEU A 298 4.87 -27.11 6.34
N LYS A 299 3.56 -27.20 6.58
CA LYS A 299 2.87 -28.49 6.75
C LYS A 299 2.69 -29.22 5.41
N ASN A 300 2.43 -30.54 5.44
CA ASN A 300 2.28 -31.38 4.24
C ASN A 300 1.32 -30.82 3.17
N PHE A 301 0.18 -30.24 3.57
CA PHE A 301 -0.78 -29.63 2.61
C PHE A 301 -0.26 -28.33 1.99
N GLU A 302 0.50 -27.53 2.74
CA GLU A 302 1.11 -26.29 2.24
C GLU A 302 2.29 -26.60 1.30
N PHE A 303 2.97 -27.73 1.52
CA PHE A 303 4.03 -28.21 0.63
C PHE A 303 3.51 -28.53 -0.78
N ILE A 304 2.35 -29.17 -0.91
CA ILE A 304 1.74 -29.44 -2.23
C ILE A 304 1.48 -28.13 -2.98
N LYS A 305 0.96 -27.12 -2.28
CA LYS A 305 0.71 -25.80 -2.88
C LYS A 305 2.01 -25.16 -3.35
N LEU A 306 3.05 -25.16 -2.51
CA LEU A 306 4.39 -24.69 -2.87
C LEU A 306 4.92 -25.35 -4.16
N VAL A 307 4.77 -26.67 -4.30
CA VAL A 307 5.20 -27.40 -5.51
C VAL A 307 4.43 -26.94 -6.75
N LEU A 308 3.12 -26.74 -6.65
CA LEU A 308 2.28 -26.26 -7.75
C LEU A 308 2.63 -24.83 -8.17
N SER A 309 2.88 -23.96 -7.20
CA SER A 309 3.30 -22.58 -7.43
C SER A 309 4.72 -22.49 -7.99
N ALA A 310 5.62 -23.40 -7.60
CA ALA A 310 6.94 -23.54 -8.20
C ALA A 310 6.86 -24.02 -9.65
N GLY A 311 5.96 -24.98 -9.94
CA GLY A 311 5.66 -25.41 -11.30
C GLY A 311 5.11 -24.27 -12.17
N LEU A 312 4.19 -23.46 -11.62
CA LEU A 312 3.69 -22.26 -12.29
C LEU A 312 4.82 -21.26 -12.54
N LEU A 313 5.64 -20.95 -11.54
CA LEU A 313 6.80 -20.06 -11.71
C LEU A 313 7.75 -20.57 -12.80
N GLY A 314 8.06 -21.87 -12.81
CA GLY A 314 8.86 -22.49 -13.86
C GLY A 314 8.27 -22.27 -15.25
N LEU A 315 6.96 -22.48 -15.41
CA LEU A 315 6.23 -22.22 -16.65
C LEU A 315 6.28 -20.74 -17.07
N LEU A 316 6.08 -19.81 -16.12
CA LEU A 316 6.19 -18.37 -16.35
C LEU A 316 7.58 -18.01 -16.87
N MET A 317 8.64 -18.55 -16.24
CA MET A 317 10.02 -18.32 -16.65
C MET A 317 10.33 -18.93 -18.01
N VAL A 318 9.85 -20.14 -18.32
CA VAL A 318 10.02 -20.77 -19.65
C VAL A 318 9.35 -19.92 -20.73
N ALA A 319 8.13 -19.44 -20.50
CA ALA A 319 7.42 -18.57 -21.44
C ALA A 319 8.16 -17.25 -21.68
N LEU A 320 8.73 -16.66 -20.62
CA LEU A 320 9.56 -15.46 -20.72
C LEU A 320 10.82 -15.75 -21.53
N PHE A 321 11.62 -16.74 -21.15
CA PHE A 321 12.90 -17.06 -21.78
C PHE A 321 12.77 -17.51 -23.24
N ASP A 322 11.75 -18.30 -23.61
CA ASP A 322 11.53 -18.68 -25.01
C ASP A 322 11.28 -17.44 -25.90
N ASN A 323 10.51 -16.46 -25.40
CA ASN A 323 10.26 -15.22 -26.14
C ASN A 323 11.44 -14.23 -26.08
N LEU A 324 12.22 -14.20 -25.00
CA LEU A 324 13.46 -13.43 -24.91
C LEU A 324 14.49 -13.97 -25.92
N ARG A 325 14.63 -15.30 -26.02
CA ARG A 325 15.49 -15.97 -27.02
C ARG A 325 15.08 -15.60 -28.44
N LYS A 326 13.77 -15.46 -28.69
CA LYS A 326 13.21 -15.00 -29.97
C LYS A 326 13.27 -13.48 -30.16
N ARG A 327 13.92 -12.74 -29.25
CA ARG A 327 14.07 -11.27 -29.28
C ARG A 327 12.74 -10.53 -29.39
N ASN A 328 11.69 -11.03 -28.76
CA ASN A 328 10.40 -10.36 -28.75
C ASN A 328 10.47 -9.12 -27.84
N ASN A 329 10.47 -7.92 -28.45
CA ASN A 329 10.59 -6.63 -27.76
C ASN A 329 9.61 -6.45 -26.59
N LEU A 330 8.39 -6.99 -26.69
CA LEU A 330 7.40 -6.88 -25.63
C LEU A 330 7.79 -7.71 -24.39
N TYR A 331 8.35 -8.90 -24.59
CA TYR A 331 8.80 -9.77 -23.49
C TYR A 331 10.11 -9.26 -22.89
N CYS A 332 11.00 -8.67 -23.70
CA CYS A 332 12.17 -7.96 -23.20
C CYS A 332 11.77 -6.79 -22.28
N LEU A 333 10.77 -6.01 -22.72
CA LEU A 333 10.22 -4.92 -21.92
C LEU A 333 9.63 -5.44 -20.59
N LEU A 334 8.78 -6.47 -20.66
CA LEU A 334 8.16 -7.04 -19.47
C LEU A 334 9.22 -7.59 -18.49
N GLY A 335 10.21 -8.33 -18.98
CA GLY A 335 11.30 -8.85 -18.16
C GLY A 335 12.12 -7.75 -17.48
N ALA A 336 12.41 -6.65 -18.18
CA ALA A 336 13.13 -5.51 -17.61
C ALA A 336 12.31 -4.82 -16.50
N PHE A 337 11.00 -4.67 -16.66
CA PHE A 337 10.12 -4.10 -15.64
C PHE A 337 9.96 -5.01 -14.42
N ILE A 338 9.88 -6.33 -14.62
CA ILE A 338 9.84 -7.30 -13.52
C ILE A 338 11.14 -7.22 -12.71
N PHE A 339 12.29 -7.22 -13.39
CA PHE A 339 13.59 -7.09 -12.74
C PHE A 339 13.71 -5.77 -11.95
N ALA A 340 13.29 -4.65 -12.55
CA ALA A 340 13.26 -3.37 -11.87
C ALA A 340 12.31 -3.36 -10.65
N GLY A 341 11.16 -4.03 -10.75
CA GLY A 341 10.24 -4.20 -9.62
C GLY A 341 10.89 -4.94 -8.45
N PHE A 342 11.70 -5.97 -8.73
CA PHE A 342 12.49 -6.66 -7.70
C PHE A 342 13.63 -5.83 -7.12
N ALA A 343 14.17 -4.87 -7.87
CA ALA A 343 15.26 -4.00 -7.40
C ALA A 343 14.90 -3.18 -6.14
N VAL A 344 13.61 -3.08 -5.78
CA VAL A 344 13.14 -2.54 -4.49
C VAL A 344 13.81 -3.23 -3.30
N SER A 345 14.13 -4.53 -3.41
CA SER A 345 14.81 -5.28 -2.35
C SER A 345 16.17 -4.70 -1.97
N LEU A 346 16.85 -4.02 -2.90
CA LEU A 346 18.14 -3.38 -2.69
C LEU A 346 18.03 -2.10 -1.84
N MET A 347 16.84 -1.52 -1.78
CA MET A 347 16.52 -0.30 -1.02
C MET A 347 15.91 -0.61 0.35
N CYS A 348 15.51 -1.85 0.60
CA CYS A 348 14.88 -2.23 1.86
C CYS A 348 15.89 -2.19 3.01
N PRO A 349 15.53 -1.59 4.17
CA PRO A 349 16.43 -1.51 5.32
C PRO A 349 16.76 -2.91 5.89
N SER A 350 17.80 -2.96 6.73
CA SER A 350 18.20 -4.18 7.46
C SER A 350 17.19 -4.59 8.53
N GLY A 351 16.39 -3.65 9.04
CA GLY A 351 15.33 -3.89 10.04
C GLY A 351 14.14 -4.75 9.56
N GLY A 352 14.04 -5.04 8.26
CA GLY A 352 13.07 -5.97 7.69
C GLY A 352 12.41 -5.46 6.40
N SER A 353 11.99 -6.40 5.56
CA SER A 353 11.31 -6.13 4.28
C SER A 353 9.85 -6.56 4.36
N PHE A 354 8.90 -5.66 4.15
CA PHE A 354 7.48 -6.05 4.16
C PHE A 354 6.96 -6.28 2.75
N LEU A 355 5.98 -7.18 2.62
CA LEU A 355 5.41 -7.53 1.31
C LEU A 355 4.80 -6.33 0.57
N TYR A 356 4.22 -5.37 1.32
CA TYR A 356 3.62 -4.18 0.72
C TYR A 356 4.63 -3.26 0.01
N TYR A 357 5.94 -3.41 0.23
CA TYR A 357 6.95 -2.70 -0.56
C TYR A 357 6.93 -3.10 -2.04
N PHE A 358 6.44 -4.31 -2.34
CA PHE A 358 6.41 -4.92 -3.67
C PHE A 358 5.06 -4.78 -4.40
N TYR A 359 4.13 -3.95 -3.93
CA TYR A 359 2.88 -3.67 -4.68
C TYR A 359 3.14 -3.08 -6.07
N ASN A 360 4.32 -2.47 -6.28
CA ASN A 360 4.77 -2.02 -7.59
C ASN A 360 5.05 -3.18 -8.57
N LEU A 361 5.36 -4.39 -8.07
CA LEU A 361 5.74 -5.57 -8.86
C LEU A 361 4.52 -6.42 -9.28
N PHE A 362 3.49 -6.49 -8.45
CA PHE A 362 2.36 -7.41 -8.64
C PHE A 362 1.67 -7.32 -10.01
N PRO A 363 1.43 -6.12 -10.58
CA PRO A 363 0.83 -6.03 -11.91
C PRO A 363 1.67 -6.67 -13.01
N PHE A 364 3.01 -6.66 -12.87
CA PHE A 364 3.90 -7.28 -13.84
C PHE A 364 3.93 -8.80 -13.73
N LEU A 365 3.77 -9.35 -12.51
CA LEU A 365 3.59 -10.80 -12.32
C LEU A 365 2.29 -11.28 -12.99
N LEU A 366 1.22 -10.50 -12.87
CA LEU A 366 -0.07 -10.80 -13.54
C LEU A 366 0.02 -10.66 -15.06
N LEU A 367 0.80 -9.68 -15.57
CA LEU A 367 1.10 -9.57 -17.00
C LEU A 367 1.95 -10.74 -17.49
N LEU A 368 2.92 -11.21 -16.68
CA LEU A 368 3.72 -12.40 -16.99
C LEU A 368 2.86 -13.67 -17.03
N PHE A 369 1.91 -13.79 -16.10
CA PHE A 369 0.91 -14.86 -16.14
C PHE A 369 0.11 -14.84 -17.44
N SER A 370 -0.39 -13.66 -17.82
CA SER A 370 -1.07 -13.48 -19.11
C SER A 370 -0.15 -13.84 -20.29
N ALA A 371 1.11 -13.43 -20.26
CA ALA A 371 2.08 -13.75 -21.29
C ALA A 371 2.30 -15.27 -21.44
N ALA A 372 2.37 -16.00 -20.32
CA ALA A 372 2.50 -17.45 -20.34
C ALA A 372 1.27 -18.13 -20.94
N ILE A 373 0.05 -17.69 -20.60
CA ILE A 373 -1.17 -18.19 -21.24
C ILE A 373 -1.12 -17.97 -22.76
N ALA A 374 -0.69 -16.79 -23.20
CA ALA A 374 -0.56 -16.48 -24.64
C ALA A 374 0.48 -17.38 -25.34
N TRP A 375 1.61 -17.64 -24.69
CA TRP A 375 2.64 -18.55 -25.17
C TRP A 375 2.10 -19.99 -25.29
N LEU A 376 1.27 -20.43 -24.35
CA LEU A 376 0.72 -21.79 -24.27
C LEU A 376 -0.34 -22.05 -25.31
N LEU A 377 -1.19 -21.06 -25.58
CA LEU A 377 -2.18 -21.14 -26.65
C LEU A 377 -1.50 -21.38 -28.01
N LYS A 378 -0.29 -20.84 -28.24
CA LYS A 378 0.48 -21.04 -29.47
C LYS A 378 1.14 -22.41 -29.60
N LYS A 379 1.46 -23.11 -28.50
CA LYS A 379 2.30 -24.33 -28.51
C LYS A 379 1.55 -25.65 -28.73
N ASN A 380 0.20 -25.66 -28.78
CA ASN A 380 -0.66 -26.85 -28.94
C ASN A 380 -0.29 -28.10 -28.08
N GLN A 381 0.27 -27.89 -26.89
CA GLN A 381 0.67 -28.96 -25.95
C GLN A 381 -0.43 -29.18 -24.90
N THR A 382 -1.22 -30.25 -25.02
CA THR A 382 -2.35 -30.57 -24.12
C THR A 382 -1.92 -30.82 -22.67
N LYS A 383 -0.79 -31.49 -22.43
CA LYS A 383 -0.27 -31.73 -21.07
C LYS A 383 0.04 -30.42 -20.32
N LEU A 384 0.53 -29.41 -21.04
CA LEU A 384 0.89 -28.12 -20.45
C LEU A 384 -0.34 -27.23 -20.19
N ARG A 385 -1.40 -27.40 -21.00
CA ARG A 385 -2.72 -26.80 -20.73
C ARG A 385 -3.37 -27.42 -19.50
N LEU A 386 -3.21 -28.73 -19.27
CA LEU A 386 -3.71 -29.41 -18.06
C LEU A 386 -2.99 -28.90 -16.81
N TRP A 387 -1.66 -28.79 -16.83
CA TRP A 387 -0.88 -28.21 -15.74
C TRP A 387 -1.29 -26.77 -15.42
N LEU A 388 -1.50 -25.93 -16.44
CA LEU A 388 -2.06 -24.60 -16.25
C LEU A 388 -3.44 -24.60 -15.59
N CYS A 389 -4.36 -25.45 -16.06
CA CYS A 389 -5.71 -25.52 -15.48
C CYS A 389 -5.66 -25.98 -14.03
N LEU A 390 -4.78 -26.94 -13.71
CA LEU A 390 -4.52 -27.39 -12.34
C LEU A 390 -3.91 -26.25 -11.52
N SER A 391 -2.83 -25.60 -11.97
CA SER A 391 -2.23 -24.45 -11.28
C SER A 391 -3.18 -23.26 -11.15
N PHE A 392 -4.09 -23.04 -12.11
CA PHE A 392 -5.12 -22.01 -12.05
C PHE A 392 -6.19 -22.35 -11.02
N PHE A 393 -6.71 -23.57 -11.05
CA PHE A 393 -7.64 -24.09 -10.04
C PHE A 393 -7.02 -24.08 -8.63
N TRP A 394 -5.73 -24.41 -8.54
CA TRP A 394 -4.97 -24.42 -7.30
C TRP A 394 -4.50 -23.04 -6.84
N ALA A 395 -4.27 -22.07 -7.72
CA ALA A 395 -4.09 -20.67 -7.34
C ALA A 395 -5.41 -20.04 -6.84
N ILE A 396 -6.55 -20.66 -7.22
CA ILE A 396 -7.89 -20.25 -6.79
C ILE A 396 -8.31 -20.88 -5.45
N MET A 397 -7.81 -22.06 -5.09
CA MET A 397 -8.16 -22.70 -3.80
C MET A 397 -7.70 -21.95 -2.53
N PRO A 398 -6.50 -21.35 -2.47
CA PRO A 398 -6.01 -20.54 -1.35
C PRO A 398 -6.69 -19.17 -1.19
N LEU A 399 -7.60 -18.82 -2.11
CA LEU A 399 -8.36 -17.56 -2.09
C LEU A 399 -9.46 -17.54 -1.03
N PHE A 400 -9.77 -18.68 -0.42
CA PHE A 400 -10.53 -18.72 0.81
C PHE A 400 -9.52 -18.54 1.94
N PRO A 401 -9.52 -17.38 2.63
CA PRO A 401 -8.52 -17.10 3.65
C PRO A 401 -8.58 -18.18 4.71
N ASN A 402 -7.56 -19.04 4.74
CA ASN A 402 -7.32 -19.92 5.87
C ASN A 402 -7.01 -19.00 7.05
N GLY A 403 -8.03 -18.63 7.82
CA GLY A 403 -7.94 -17.89 9.07
C GLY A 403 -7.24 -16.53 9.00
N LEU A 404 -7.78 -15.57 8.24
CA LEU A 404 -7.50 -14.16 8.51
C LEU A 404 -7.74 -13.92 10.01
N LYS A 405 -6.77 -13.36 10.74
CA LYS A 405 -7.00 -12.91 12.11
C LYS A 405 -7.84 -11.64 12.04
N ILE A 406 -9.13 -11.79 12.31
CA ILE A 406 -10.15 -10.74 12.27
C ILE A 406 -10.14 -10.00 13.63
N GLU A 407 -9.06 -9.29 13.95
CA GLU A 407 -9.14 -8.25 14.99
C GLU A 407 -9.26 -6.94 14.23
N ILE A 408 -10.51 -6.51 14.08
CA ILE A 408 -10.86 -5.34 13.31
C ILE A 408 -11.11 -4.21 14.31
N ARG A 409 -10.52 -3.03 14.07
CA ARG A 409 -10.81 -1.80 14.82
C ARG A 409 -11.60 -0.85 13.91
N PRO A 410 -12.88 -1.14 13.61
CA PRO A 410 -13.69 -0.28 12.76
C PRO A 410 -14.09 0.99 13.49
N GLU A 411 -14.80 1.88 12.81
CA GLU A 411 -15.35 3.07 13.43
C GLU A 411 -16.21 2.77 14.68
N SER A 412 -16.98 1.68 14.66
CA SER A 412 -17.78 1.25 15.82
C SER A 412 -16.95 0.83 17.03
N TYR A 413 -15.64 0.60 16.89
CA TYR A 413 -14.72 0.35 18.00
C TYR A 413 -14.32 1.64 18.73
N PHE A 414 -14.11 2.72 17.98
CA PHE A 414 -13.60 3.99 18.51
C PHE A 414 -14.72 4.98 18.86
N ALA A 415 -15.78 5.03 18.06
CA ALA A 415 -16.85 6.00 18.18
C ALA A 415 -17.52 6.00 19.56
N PRO A 416 -17.82 4.86 20.22
CA PRO A 416 -18.45 4.86 21.54
C PRO A 416 -17.57 5.49 22.63
N VAL A 417 -16.25 5.25 22.58
CA VAL A 417 -15.28 5.84 23.52
C VAL A 417 -15.21 7.35 23.31
N SER A 418 -15.05 7.79 22.07
CA SER A 418 -15.01 9.21 21.73
C SER A 418 -16.31 9.93 22.06
N GLU A 419 -17.46 9.26 21.92
CA GLU A 419 -18.77 9.80 22.33
C GLU A 419 -18.85 10.06 23.84
N LEU A 420 -18.39 9.10 24.66
CA LEU A 420 -18.39 9.24 26.12
C LEU A 420 -17.51 10.41 26.57
N ILE A 421 -16.32 10.56 25.98
CA ILE A 421 -15.41 11.66 26.27
C ILE A 421 -16.05 13.00 25.84
N ALA A 422 -16.64 13.06 24.64
CA ALA A 422 -17.27 14.27 24.13
C ALA A 422 -18.51 14.71 24.94
N LYS A 423 -19.24 13.76 25.55
CA LYS A 423 -20.39 14.07 26.43
C LYS A 423 -19.97 14.57 27.81
N ASP A 424 -18.83 14.12 28.33
CA ASP A 424 -18.35 14.52 29.66
C ASP A 424 -17.51 15.80 29.64
N ALA A 425 -16.73 16.01 28.58
CA ALA A 425 -15.93 17.21 28.43
C ALA A 425 -16.81 18.43 28.10
N GLY A 426 -16.59 19.54 28.82
CA GLY A 426 -17.23 20.81 28.46
C GLY A 426 -16.66 21.36 27.14
N GLN A 427 -17.48 22.05 26.33
CA GLN A 427 -17.06 22.59 25.01
C GLN A 427 -15.82 23.50 25.06
N ASN A 428 -15.55 24.15 26.20
CA ASN A 428 -14.41 25.06 26.40
C ASN A 428 -13.30 24.48 27.30
N GLU A 429 -13.41 23.21 27.71
CA GLU A 429 -12.42 22.59 28.56
C GLU A 429 -11.19 22.16 27.75
N LYS A 430 -9.99 22.53 28.21
CA LYS A 430 -8.74 22.07 27.60
C LYS A 430 -8.49 20.61 28.00
N ILE A 431 -8.85 19.70 27.11
CA ILE A 431 -8.72 18.26 27.32
C ILE A 431 -7.53 17.68 26.57
N ALA A 432 -6.89 16.67 27.15
CA ALA A 432 -5.93 15.80 26.49
C ALA A 432 -6.44 14.36 26.52
N VAL A 433 -5.93 13.54 25.60
CA VAL A 433 -6.28 12.12 25.50
C VAL A 433 -5.04 11.26 25.36
N VAL A 434 -5.05 10.11 26.03
CA VAL A 434 -4.00 9.10 26.06
C VAL A 434 -4.64 7.72 25.90
N ALA A 435 -3.98 6.81 25.19
CA ALA A 435 -4.46 5.46 25.00
C ALA A 435 -3.37 4.43 25.34
N ASN A 436 -3.68 3.51 26.23
CA ASN A 436 -2.95 2.26 26.40
C ASN A 436 -3.49 1.24 25.39
N VAL A 437 -3.04 1.39 24.15
CA VAL A 437 -3.52 0.63 22.99
C VAL A 437 -3.13 -0.84 23.12
N ASN A 438 -4.05 -1.76 22.82
CA ASN A 438 -3.81 -3.20 22.84
C ASN A 438 -3.00 -3.66 21.62
N GLU A 439 -1.78 -3.13 21.49
CA GLU A 439 -0.88 -3.38 20.39
C GLU A 439 0.58 -3.42 20.90
N SER A 440 1.22 -4.58 20.82
CA SER A 440 2.53 -4.82 21.46
C SER A 440 3.68 -4.02 20.87
N ALA A 441 3.60 -3.64 19.59
CA ALA A 441 4.63 -2.85 18.91
C ALA A 441 4.43 -1.33 19.06
N ARG A 442 3.33 -0.90 19.68
CA ARG A 442 2.98 0.50 19.79
C ARG A 442 3.57 1.12 21.05
N TRP A 443 4.40 2.14 20.85
CA TRP A 443 5.02 2.90 21.93
C TRP A 443 4.39 4.29 22.12
N GLU A 444 3.82 4.88 21.07
CA GLU A 444 3.11 6.16 21.13
C GLU A 444 1.74 6.00 21.80
N LYS A 445 1.52 6.77 22.87
CA LYS A 445 0.29 6.72 23.68
C LYS A 445 -0.64 7.91 23.42
N ASN A 446 -0.29 8.79 22.50
CA ASN A 446 -1.04 9.98 22.13
C ASN A 446 -2.46 9.75 21.57
N ALA A 447 -2.95 8.51 21.46
CA ALA A 447 -4.32 8.18 21.09
C ALA A 447 -4.82 8.78 19.76
N LEU A 448 -3.98 8.86 18.72
CA LEU A 448 -4.35 9.49 17.44
C LEU A 448 -5.69 8.99 16.87
N GLU A 449 -5.99 7.70 16.97
CA GLU A 449 -7.27 7.15 16.48
C GLU A 449 -8.47 7.75 17.19
N TYR A 450 -8.43 7.89 18.51
CA TYR A 450 -9.50 8.52 19.28
C TYR A 450 -9.55 10.03 19.07
N ARG A 451 -8.38 10.68 18.95
CA ARG A 451 -8.27 12.11 18.59
C ARG A 451 -8.95 12.40 17.27
N TYR A 452 -8.78 11.53 16.28
CA TYR A 452 -9.42 11.67 14.98
C TYR A 452 -10.94 11.79 15.11
N PHE A 453 -11.60 10.88 15.83
CA PHE A 453 -13.05 10.94 16.01
C PHE A 453 -13.49 12.16 16.84
N LEU A 454 -12.77 12.50 17.90
CA LEU A 454 -13.05 13.70 18.70
C LEU A 454 -12.97 14.99 17.86
N GLU A 455 -11.94 15.12 17.03
CA GLU A 455 -11.73 16.28 16.17
C GLU A 455 -12.68 16.35 14.98
N ALA A 456 -12.87 15.21 14.29
CA ALA A 456 -13.53 15.19 12.99
C ALA A 456 -15.04 15.02 13.11
N ILE A 457 -15.52 14.23 14.08
CA ILE A 457 -16.95 13.93 14.28
C ILE A 457 -17.55 14.83 15.35
N TYR A 458 -16.90 14.91 16.52
CA TYR A 458 -17.43 15.66 17.67
C TYR A 458 -16.99 17.13 17.73
N LYS A 459 -16.16 17.58 16.77
CA LYS A 459 -15.63 18.96 16.67
C LYS A 459 -14.97 19.44 17.97
N MET A 460 -14.36 18.54 18.71
CA MET A 460 -13.76 18.79 20.03
C MET A 460 -12.26 18.46 19.98
N PRO A 461 -11.42 19.38 19.47
CA PRO A 461 -10.00 19.12 19.33
C PRO A 461 -9.30 19.05 20.69
N PRO A 462 -8.65 17.92 21.04
CA PRO A 462 -7.80 17.87 22.21
C PRO A 462 -6.57 18.78 22.03
N THR A 463 -5.87 19.09 23.12
CA THR A 463 -4.62 19.86 23.08
C THR A 463 -3.56 19.17 22.21
N ALA A 464 -2.52 19.91 21.80
CA ALA A 464 -1.43 19.36 20.99
C ALA A 464 -0.87 18.06 21.61
N TRP A 465 -0.41 17.14 20.77
CA TRP A 465 0.09 15.83 21.21
C TRP A 465 1.58 15.85 21.59
N ASP A 466 2.16 17.02 21.83
CA ASP A 466 3.51 17.21 22.35
C ASP A 466 3.47 17.50 23.87
N ALA A 467 4.63 17.49 24.52
CA ALA A 467 4.72 17.71 25.96
C ALA A 467 4.06 19.03 26.41
N ALA A 468 4.25 20.10 25.63
CA ALA A 468 3.63 21.40 25.90
C ALA A 468 2.10 21.34 25.85
N GLY A 469 1.53 20.62 24.88
CA GLY A 469 0.09 20.43 24.77
C GLY A 469 -0.51 19.64 25.94
N TYR A 470 0.17 18.59 26.43
CA TYR A 470 -0.27 17.88 27.64
C TYR A 470 -0.18 18.74 28.90
N GLN A 471 0.87 19.55 29.03
CA GLN A 471 1.01 20.50 30.15
C GLN A 471 -0.10 21.56 30.17
N GLN A 472 -0.63 21.96 29.02
CA GLN A 472 -1.72 22.94 28.93
C GLN A 472 -3.12 22.38 29.22
N ALA A 473 -3.29 21.06 29.25
CA ALA A 473 -4.58 20.44 29.52
C ALA A 473 -4.93 20.49 31.01
N ASN A 474 -6.22 20.68 31.30
CA ASN A 474 -6.77 20.62 32.66
C ASN A 474 -7.25 19.21 33.01
N VAL A 475 -7.72 18.48 32.00
CA VAL A 475 -8.25 17.13 32.12
C VAL A 475 -7.53 16.22 31.13
N LEU A 476 -7.20 15.02 31.58
CA LEU A 476 -6.68 13.96 30.73
C LEU A 476 -7.65 12.77 30.75
N TYR A 477 -8.09 12.34 29.57
CA TYR A 477 -8.82 11.08 29.41
C TYR A 477 -7.84 9.98 29.01
N LEU A 478 -7.65 9.02 29.90
CA LEU A 478 -6.89 7.80 29.64
C LEU A 478 -7.83 6.70 29.18
N ILE A 479 -7.57 6.17 27.99
CA ILE A 479 -8.33 5.09 27.36
C ILE A 479 -7.49 3.83 27.47
N ASP A 480 -8.00 2.83 28.17
CA ASP A 480 -7.29 1.59 28.43
C ASP A 480 -7.94 0.43 27.69
N GLU A 481 -7.23 -0.08 26.69
CA GLU A 481 -7.66 -1.22 25.89
C GLU A 481 -7.11 -2.55 26.44
N LYS A 482 -6.11 -2.53 27.32
CA LYS A 482 -5.48 -3.75 27.88
C LYS A 482 -6.08 -4.17 29.21
N GLY A 483 -6.69 -3.24 29.94
CA GLY A 483 -7.26 -3.50 31.26
C GLY A 483 -6.19 -3.50 32.36
N GLU A 484 -5.36 -2.45 32.38
CA GLU A 484 -4.35 -2.21 33.41
C GLU A 484 -4.96 -2.04 34.80
N THR A 485 -4.27 -2.59 35.78
CA THR A 485 -4.67 -2.52 37.20
C THR A 485 -4.28 -1.21 37.86
N GLU A 486 -3.24 -0.52 37.35
CA GLU A 486 -2.74 0.75 37.90
C GLU A 486 -2.70 1.87 36.83
N PRO A 487 -3.85 2.46 36.44
CA PRO A 487 -3.93 3.44 35.35
C PRO A 487 -3.03 4.67 35.51
N LEU A 488 -2.74 5.08 36.75
CA LEU A 488 -1.86 6.23 37.05
C LEU A 488 -0.38 5.95 36.75
N LYS A 489 0.04 4.69 36.65
CA LYS A 489 1.45 4.30 36.45
C LYS A 489 1.78 3.89 35.02
N ILE A 490 0.87 4.08 34.06
CA ILE A 490 1.05 3.63 32.67
C ILE A 490 2.30 4.25 32.01
N GLY A 491 2.84 5.37 32.50
CA GLY A 491 4.12 5.95 32.07
C GLY A 491 4.12 6.48 30.62
N GLY A 492 5.23 7.09 30.19
CA GLY A 492 5.38 7.68 28.85
C GLY A 492 5.19 9.19 28.85
N MET A 493 5.69 9.85 27.80
CA MET A 493 5.77 11.31 27.69
C MET A 493 4.43 11.99 27.97
N GLU A 494 3.32 11.43 27.49
CA GLU A 494 2.00 12.00 27.64
C GLU A 494 1.51 12.02 29.09
N MET A 495 1.74 10.93 29.83
CA MET A 495 1.37 10.80 31.25
C MET A 495 2.29 11.65 32.12
N GLU A 496 3.59 11.65 31.83
CA GLU A 496 4.61 12.42 32.56
C GLU A 496 4.42 13.93 32.37
N ALA A 497 4.14 14.38 31.14
CA ALA A 497 3.93 15.79 30.85
C ALA A 497 2.62 16.33 31.44
N PHE A 498 1.56 15.50 31.53
CA PHE A 498 0.32 15.91 32.18
C PHE A 498 0.42 15.87 33.72
N GLY A 499 1.07 14.85 34.29
CA GLY A 499 1.23 14.67 35.73
C GLY A 499 -0.08 14.39 36.49
N PRO A 500 -0.83 13.32 36.17
CA PRO A 500 -2.10 13.02 36.82
C PRO A 500 -1.91 12.57 38.27
N LYS A 501 -2.74 13.08 39.20
CA LYS A 501 -2.70 12.71 40.63
C LYS A 501 -3.87 11.87 41.09
N LYS A 502 -5.04 12.03 40.47
CA LYS A 502 -6.25 11.29 40.87
C LYS A 502 -7.15 10.95 39.70
N ILE A 503 -7.88 9.85 39.87
CA ILE A 503 -8.97 9.41 38.99
C ILE A 503 -10.27 9.96 39.58
N VAL A 504 -11.00 10.75 38.80
CA VAL A 504 -12.26 11.39 39.25
C VAL A 504 -13.48 10.64 38.77
N LYS A 505 -13.39 9.99 37.62
CA LYS A 505 -14.51 9.26 37.01
C LYS A 505 -13.99 8.15 36.11
N THR A 506 -14.74 7.06 36.07
CA THR A 506 -14.45 5.90 35.24
C THR A 506 -15.68 5.50 34.44
N TRP A 507 -15.48 5.11 33.19
CA TRP A 507 -16.50 4.52 32.33
C TRP A 507 -15.99 3.24 31.73
N GLU A 508 -16.93 2.40 31.30
CA GLU A 508 -16.67 1.26 30.45
C GLU A 508 -17.45 1.46 29.14
N ALA A 509 -16.74 1.46 28.02
CA ALA A 509 -17.36 1.55 26.71
C ALA A 509 -18.05 0.22 26.36
N LYS A 510 -19.08 0.28 25.51
CA LYS A 510 -19.79 -0.92 25.02
C LYS A 510 -18.88 -1.96 24.35
N THR A 511 -17.70 -1.51 23.90
CA THR A 511 -16.67 -2.29 23.23
C THR A 511 -15.59 -2.81 24.18
N GLY A 512 -15.74 -2.60 25.49
CA GLY A 512 -14.90 -3.18 26.57
C GLY A 512 -13.72 -2.32 27.03
N GLN A 513 -13.44 -1.19 26.38
CA GLN A 513 -12.38 -0.28 26.82
C GLN A 513 -12.80 0.46 28.09
N LYS A 514 -11.87 0.62 29.03
CA LYS A 514 -12.06 1.45 30.23
C LYS A 514 -11.55 2.86 29.96
N ILE A 515 -12.28 3.85 30.45
CA ILE A 515 -11.95 5.27 30.27
C ILE A 515 -11.81 5.88 31.65
N TYR A 516 -10.71 6.59 31.91
CA TYR A 516 -10.43 7.24 33.18
C TYR A 516 -10.29 8.74 32.97
N LYS A 517 -11.07 9.54 33.71
CA LYS A 517 -10.90 10.99 33.81
C LYS A 517 -9.88 11.32 34.88
N LEU A 518 -8.75 11.88 34.48
CA LEU A 518 -7.62 12.19 35.34
C LEU A 518 -7.46 13.71 35.51
N LEU A 519 -7.17 14.14 36.74
CA LEU A 519 -6.88 15.53 37.08
C LEU A 519 -5.47 15.67 37.69
N LYS A 520 -4.93 16.89 37.60
CA LYS A 520 -3.65 17.29 38.20
C LYS A 520 -3.71 17.51 39.71
N ASN A 521 -4.91 17.76 40.25
CA ASN A 521 -5.18 18.09 41.66
C ASN A 521 -6.35 17.26 42.16
#